data_AF-A0A426K0K7-F1
#
_entry.id   AF-A0A426K0K7-F1
#
_cell.length_a   1.000
_cell.length_b   1.000
_cell.length_c   1.000
_cell.angle_alpha   90.00
_cell.angle_beta   90.00
_cell.angle_gamma   90.00
#
_symmetry.space_group_name_H-M   'P 1'
#
loop_
_entity.id
_entity.type
_entity.pdbx_description
1 polymer ?
#
loop_
_entity_poly.entity_id
_entity_poly.type
_entity_poly.pdbx_seq_one_letter_code
_entity_poly.pdbx_strand_id
1 'polypeptide(L)' 'MGQEQWDRHDIAAYLGIQVNSVNAWLSRHGIAPVARRPAGRGALANLYDADEVKRVREAGRRHRKN' A
#
# COMPACT_ATOMS: atom_id res chain seq x y z
N MET A 1 -8.24 18.50 -0.37
CA MET A 1 -6.90 17.86 -0.35
C MET A 1 -7.01 16.63 -1.22
N GLY A 2 -6.19 16.51 -2.28
CA GLY A 2 -6.24 15.35 -3.17
C GLY A 2 -5.72 14.13 -2.43
N GLN A 3 -6.49 13.04 -2.40
CA GLN A 3 -6.04 11.77 -1.83
C GLN A 3 -4.92 11.23 -2.73
N GLU A 4 -3.70 11.17 -2.21
CA GLU A 4 -2.56 10.61 -2.92
C GLU A 4 -2.74 9.10 -3.04
N GLN A 5 -2.67 8.58 -4.27
CA GLN A 5 -2.91 7.19 -4.58
C GLN A 5 -1.61 6.50 -4.96
N TRP A 6 -1.31 5.37 -4.32
CA TRP A 6 -0.10 4.59 -4.53
C TRP A 6 -0.42 3.22 -5.13
N ASP A 7 0.44 2.76 -6.03
CA ASP A 7 0.43 1.35 -6.42
C ASP A 7 1.37 0.51 -5.55
N ARG A 8 1.44 -0.79 -5.84
CA ARG A 8 2.26 -1.71 -5.03
C ARG A 8 3.76 -1.42 -5.09
N HIS A 9 4.26 -0.80 -6.16
CA HIS A 9 5.67 -0.40 -6.26
C HIS A 9 5.96 0.80 -5.37
N ASP A 10 5.06 1.79 -5.36
CA ASP A 10 5.17 2.95 -4.47
C ASP A 10 5.15 2.50 -2.99
N ILE A 11 4.22 1.61 -2.64
CA ILE A 11 4.10 1.04 -1.28
C ILE A 11 5.36 0.23 -0.92
N ALA A 12 5.89 -0.58 -1.85
CA ALA A 12 7.10 -1.36 -1.63
C ALA A 12 8.30 -0.46 -1.31
N ALA A 13 8.48 0.59 -2.11
CA ALA A 13 9.54 1.59 -1.90
C ALA A 13 9.38 2.30 -0.55
N TYR A 14 8.17 2.74 -0.21
CA TYR A 14 7.88 3.40 1.06
C TYR A 14 8.13 2.51 2.28
N LEU A 15 7.71 1.24 2.22
CA LEU A 15 7.88 0.29 3.32
C LEU A 15 9.30 -0.26 3.42
N GLY A 16 10.10 -0.18 2.34
CA GLY A 16 11.42 -0.79 2.23
C GLY A 16 11.35 -2.32 2.09
N ILE A 17 10.34 -2.85 1.38
CA ILE A 17 10.13 -4.29 1.18
C ILE A 17 10.00 -4.64 -0.30
N GLN A 18 10.07 -5.93 -0.64
CA GLN A 18 9.81 -6.40 -2.00
C GLN A 18 8.32 -6.25 -2.36
N VAL A 19 8.03 -5.97 -3.63
CA VAL A 19 6.65 -5.81 -4.16
C VAL A 19 5.80 -7.06 -3.91
N ASN A 20 6.38 -8.26 -3.99
CA ASN A 20 5.67 -9.52 -3.70
C ASN A 20 5.21 -9.60 -2.24
N SER A 21 5.96 -8.97 -1.32
CA SER A 21 5.61 -8.91 0.10
C SER A 21 4.53 -7.87 0.42
N VAL A 22 4.28 -6.92 -0.49
CA VAL A 22 3.26 -5.88 -0.30
C VAL A 22 1.86 -6.48 -0.20
N ASN A 23 1.52 -7.47 -1.02
CA ASN A 23 0.20 -8.12 -0.96
C ASN A 23 -0.05 -8.77 0.41
N ALA A 24 0.95 -9.47 0.95
CA ALA A 24 0.86 -10.09 2.27
C ALA A 24 0.73 -9.03 3.37
N TRP A 25 1.47 -7.93 3.27
CA TRP A 25 1.37 -6.82 4.22
C TRP A 25 0.00 -6.15 4.19
N LEU A 26 -0.51 -5.80 3.00
CA LEU A 26 -1.84 -5.21 2.82
C LEU A 26 -2.93 -6.12 3.38
N SER A 27 -2.88 -7.43 3.06
CA SER A 27 -3.83 -8.41 3.58
C SER A 27 -3.76 -8.56 5.09
N ARG A 28 -2.55 -8.58 5.68
CA ARG A 28 -2.36 -8.66 7.13
C ARG A 28 -2.97 -7.46 7.86
N HIS A 29 -2.96 -6.30 7.24
CA HIS A 29 -3.46 -5.06 7.82
C HIS A 29 -4.86 -4.65 7.33
N GLY A 30 -5.48 -5.46 6.47
CA GLY A 30 -6.84 -5.22 5.99
C GLY A 30 -6.99 -4.02 5.04
N ILE A 31 -5.92 -3.59 4.38
CA ILE A 31 -5.94 -2.41 3.51
C ILE A 31 -6.51 -2.79 2.13
N ALA A 32 -7.60 -2.13 1.74
CA ALA A 32 -8.28 -2.36 0.47
C ALA A 32 -7.87 -1.33 -0.59
N PRO A 33 -7.92 -1.68 -1.88
CA PRO A 33 -7.68 -0.71 -2.94
C PRO A 33 -8.84 0.27 -3.06
N VAL A 34 -8.53 1.56 -3.25
CA VAL A 34 -9.50 2.64 -3.43
C VAL A 34 -9.84 2.87 -4.91
N ALA A 35 -8.95 2.48 -5.82
CA ALA A 35 -9.18 2.58 -7.25
C ALA A 35 -8.40 1.54 -8.05
N ARG A 36 -8.64 1.50 -9.36
CA ARG A 36 -7.91 0.68 -10.32
C ARG A 36 -7.50 1.53 -11.51
N ARG A 37 -6.26 1.39 -11.97
CA ARG A 37 -5.77 2.03 -13.21
C ARG A 37 -5.30 1.01 -14.24
N PRO A 38 -5.41 1.30 -15.55
CA PRO A 38 -4.76 0.49 -16.57
C PRO A 38 -3.25 0.40 -16.35
N ALA A 39 -2.69 -0.81 -16.39
CA ALA A 39 -1.28 -1.11 -16.17
C ALA A 39 -0.58 -1.69 -17.42
N GLY A 40 -1.21 -1.55 -18.59
CA GLY A 40 -0.74 -2.11 -19.87
C GLY A 40 -1.19 -3.56 -20.11
N ARG A 41 -1.14 -4.04 -21.36
CA ARG A 41 -1.63 -5.36 -21.82
C ARG A 41 -3.00 -5.79 -21.22
N GLY A 42 -3.94 -4.86 -21.11
CA GLY A 42 -5.26 -5.16 -20.53
C GLY A 42 -5.26 -5.51 -19.03
N ALA A 43 -4.14 -5.31 -18.33
CA ALA A 43 -4.04 -5.48 -16.89
C ALA A 43 -4.51 -4.24 -16.14
N LEU A 44 -5.05 -4.46 -14.93
CA LEU A 44 -5.43 -3.39 -14.00
C LEU A 44 -4.48 -3.43 -12.79
N ALA A 45 -3.89 -2.28 -12.44
CA ALA A 45 -3.19 -2.06 -11.19
C ALA A 45 -4.15 -1.51 -10.15
N ASN A 46 -4.15 -2.12 -8.97
CA ASN A 46 -4.83 -1.59 -7.79
C ASN A 46 -4.07 -0.37 -7.25
N LEU A 47 -4.82 0.67 -6.91
CA LEU A 47 -4.36 1.87 -6.25
C LEU A 47 -4.89 1.90 -4.82
N TYR A 48 -4.05 2.36 -3.89
CA TYR A 48 -4.30 2.40 -2.46
C TYR A 48 -4.16 3.83 -1.95
N ASP A 49 -4.88 4.15 -0.89
CA ASP A 49 -4.74 5.45 -0.22
C ASP A 49 -3.39 5.53 0.50
N ALA A 50 -2.53 6.46 0.07
CA ALA A 50 -1.22 6.67 0.66
C ALA A 50 -1.30 7.05 2.14
N ASP A 51 -2.32 7.82 2.54
CA ASP A 51 -2.48 8.26 3.93
C ASP A 51 -2.93 7.11 4.83
N GLU A 52 -3.74 6.18 4.32
CA GLU A 52 -4.04 4.92 5.02
C GLU A 52 -2.77 4.08 5.23
N VAL A 53 -1.97 3.89 4.17
CA VAL A 53 -0.71 3.12 4.24
C VAL A 53 0.26 3.72 5.26
N LYS A 54 0.44 5.04 5.25
CA LYS A 54 1.28 5.77 6.22
C LYS A 54 0.78 5.56 7.65
N ARG A 55 -0.52 5.76 7.91
CA ARG A 55 -1.13 5.58 9.24
C ARG A 55 -0.93 4.17 9.80
N VAL A 56 -1.18 3.14 9.00
CA VAL A 56 -1.00 1.75 9.41
C VAL A 56 0.46 1.44 9.70
N ARG A 57 1.39 1.95 8.88
CA ARG A 57 2.83 1.77 9.11
C ARG A 57 3.28 2.40 10.43
N GLU A 58 2.83 3.61 10.72
CA GLU A 58 3.14 4.30 11.98
C GLU A 58 2.56 3.59 13.19
N ALA A 59 1.30 3.14 13.11
CA ALA A 59 0.66 2.33 14.16
C ALA A 59 1.44 1.02 14.41
N GLY A 60 1.87 0.33 13.36
CA GLY A 60 2.68 -0.88 13.45
C GLY A 60 4.07 -0.66 14.06
N ARG A 61 4.70 0.50 13.82
CA ARG A 61 6.00 0.84 14.46
C ARG A 61 5.87 1.05 15.97
N ARG A 62 4.75 1.63 16.43
CA ARG A 62 4.49 1.84 17.87
C ARG A 62 4.33 0.51 18.61
N HIS A 63 3.72 -0.50 17.98
CA HIS A 63 3.51 -1.81 18.59
C HIS A 63 4.80 -2.66 18.74
N ARG A 64 5.85 -2.42 17.93
CA ARG A 64 7.13 -3.15 18.01
C ARG A 64 8.09 -2.60 19.10
N LYS A 65 7.78 -1.45 19.69
CA LYS A 65 8.69 -0.73 20.61
C LYS A 65 8.34 -0.92 22.10
N ASN A 66 7.44 -1.86 22.40
CA ASN A 66 7.07 -2.30 23.74
C ASN A 66 7.46 -3.76 23.93
#